data_AF-O29441-F1
#
_entry.id   AF-O29441-F1
#
_cell.length_a   1.000
_cell.length_b   1.000
_cell.length_c   1.000
_cell.angle_alpha   90.00
_cell.angle_beta   90.00
_cell.angle_gamma   90.00
#
_symmetry.space_group_name_H-M   'P 1'
#
loop_
_entity.id
_entity.type
_entity.pdbx_description
1 polymer ?
#
loop_
_entity_poly.entity_id
_entity_poly.type
_entity_poly.pdbx_seq_one_letter_code
_entity_poly.pdbx_strand_id
1 'polypeptide(L)'
;MKKLIAIIAVAAVVIAGFVFTANQPEQAEEVASLKTFSSPDEFREYLAKSAEISAFYPVVYTARAEVMVDSSKGAPLGEATPTAIPAVTTTPERYSETNVQVKGIDEPDIVKTDGVNIYYSPFPFIVYIRYPEKYYIDTTKVIRAFPPSNLSITGEIKESGNLLLHENVLMILNSEGIYAYNTETQKEVWSAEFNGSYVDARLYGGKLYVVTRSWLNFGEPCPIRPLTVNGKSVEIACSRIYHPTIPVTVDTTYTVVKLDAKTGEVENSVSFVGSSGMSVVYMSKNAIYVTYNSYADPAKLTYQFISENPDLVPDWIREKIEKLMDYDISSRAKQVEIMYLLEQLRASMSEDERLKFENEYYNRWENFTKKHAREIEKTHIAKFSLQLEAEGMNSVPGRLLNRFSLDEYNGYLRVATTVDWDENDLYVLDEKLEVVGKIQGFGLDERIYAVRFDGDVGFIVTFRQTDPFFVLDLSNPENPKIVGELKIPGFSSYLHRIDENTVLGVGREEGNVKLSLFDISDLTSPKEKNRYILQEYWSEVLSNHHAFLLDSQHGIFFLPAGQNGYIFSYKDGLKLIKAVKGNAVRAIYIDDYLYIIGPEEISVYDENSWEKVGELKLQ
;
A
#
# COMPACT_ATOMS: atom_id res chain seq x y z
N MET A 1 -12.34 -66.35 -35.09
CA MET A 1 -12.82 -65.04 -35.58
C MET A 1 -13.57 -64.22 -34.51
N LYS A 2 -14.60 -64.75 -33.82
CA LYS A 2 -15.36 -63.96 -32.80
C LYS A 2 -14.52 -63.38 -31.64
N LYS A 3 -13.46 -64.07 -31.18
CA LYS A 3 -12.56 -63.54 -30.14
C LYS A 3 -11.60 -62.44 -30.61
N LEU A 4 -11.29 -62.36 -31.92
CA LEU A 4 -10.36 -61.36 -32.45
C LEU A 4 -11.06 -60.00 -32.65
N ILE A 5 -12.34 -60.02 -33.02
CA ILE A 5 -13.15 -58.80 -33.20
C ILE A 5 -13.38 -58.08 -31.86
N ALA A 6 -13.51 -58.82 -30.76
CA ALA A 6 -13.70 -58.23 -29.43
C ALA A 6 -12.46 -57.46 -28.94
N ILE A 7 -11.25 -57.92 -29.25
CA ILE A 7 -10.01 -57.26 -28.82
C ILE A 7 -9.77 -55.97 -29.61
N ILE A 8 -10.10 -55.95 -30.91
CA ILE A 8 -9.98 -54.74 -31.74
C ILE A 8 -10.99 -53.68 -31.31
N ALA A 9 -12.20 -54.07 -30.91
CA ALA A 9 -13.21 -53.14 -30.40
C ALA A 9 -12.78 -52.47 -29.08
N VAL A 10 -12.17 -53.22 -28.16
CA VAL A 10 -11.68 -52.66 -26.88
C VAL A 10 -10.49 -51.71 -27.11
N ALA A 11 -9.56 -52.05 -28.01
CA ALA A 11 -8.45 -51.16 -28.33
C ALA A 11 -8.90 -49.85 -29.00
N ALA A 12 -9.92 -49.90 -29.87
CA ALA A 12 -10.47 -48.70 -30.51
C ALA A 12 -11.18 -47.78 -29.50
N VAL A 13 -11.86 -48.34 -28.49
CA VAL A 13 -12.51 -47.55 -27.43
C VAL A 13 -11.47 -46.90 -26.49
N VAL A 14 -10.36 -47.57 -26.20
CA VAL A 14 -9.29 -47.00 -25.37
C VAL A 14 -8.55 -45.88 -26.12
N ILE A 15 -8.30 -46.04 -27.43
CA ILE A 15 -7.65 -44.99 -28.23
C ILE A 15 -8.60 -43.80 -28.45
N ALA A 16 -9.90 -44.04 -28.68
CA ALA A 16 -10.87 -42.95 -28.77
C ALA A 16 -11.05 -42.21 -27.43
N GLY A 17 -10.98 -42.93 -26.30
CA GLY A 17 -11.03 -42.35 -24.96
C GLY A 17 -9.83 -41.44 -24.67
N PHE A 18 -8.63 -41.83 -25.07
CA PHE A 18 -7.43 -41.00 -24.89
C PHE A 18 -7.34 -39.81 -25.86
N VAL A 19 -7.92 -39.91 -27.06
CA VAL A 19 -7.97 -38.78 -28.00
C VAL A 19 -9.05 -37.76 -27.61
N PHE A 20 -10.13 -38.18 -26.94
CA PHE A 20 -11.18 -37.25 -26.49
C PHE A 20 -10.82 -36.44 -25.23
N THR A 21 -9.92 -36.93 -24.36
CA THR A 21 -9.49 -36.16 -23.17
C THR A 21 -8.36 -35.16 -23.47
N ALA A 22 -7.68 -35.26 -24.61
CA ALA A 22 -6.54 -34.39 -24.91
C ALA A 22 -6.88 -33.16 -25.79
N ASN A 23 -8.14 -32.99 -26.20
CA ASN A 23 -8.49 -32.00 -27.23
C ASN A 23 -9.74 -31.16 -26.91
N GLN A 24 -10.17 -31.08 -25.65
CA GLN A 24 -10.96 -29.90 -25.29
C GLN A 24 -10.00 -28.71 -25.34
N PRO A 25 -10.19 -27.75 -26.27
CA PRO A 25 -9.41 -26.54 -26.23
C PRO A 25 -9.74 -25.89 -24.89
N GLU A 26 -8.79 -25.95 -23.97
CA GLU A 26 -8.73 -25.07 -22.82
C GLU A 26 -9.03 -23.68 -23.41
N GLN A 27 -10.21 -23.13 -23.11
CA GLN A 27 -10.57 -21.79 -23.56
C GLN A 27 -9.45 -20.91 -23.04
N ALA A 28 -8.55 -20.49 -23.94
CA ALA A 28 -7.39 -19.71 -23.57
C ALA A 28 -7.92 -18.51 -22.78
N GLU A 29 -7.61 -18.50 -21.49
CA GLU A 29 -7.99 -17.40 -20.60
C GLU A 29 -7.43 -16.14 -21.26
N GLU A 30 -8.29 -15.17 -21.57
CA GLU A 30 -7.88 -13.98 -22.31
C GLU A 30 -6.78 -13.28 -21.51
N VAL A 31 -5.54 -13.32 -22.02
CA VAL A 31 -4.38 -12.74 -21.32
C VAL A 31 -4.68 -11.25 -21.13
N ALA A 32 -4.81 -10.85 -19.87
CA ALA A 32 -5.11 -9.47 -19.51
C ALA A 32 -4.04 -8.56 -20.13
N SER A 33 -4.47 -7.60 -20.93
CA SER A 33 -3.60 -6.61 -21.54
C SER A 33 -4.11 -5.22 -21.23
N LEU A 34 -3.24 -4.23 -21.41
CA LEU A 34 -3.59 -2.84 -21.17
C LEU A 34 -3.89 -2.15 -22.51
N LYS A 35 -5.04 -1.48 -22.60
CA LYS A 35 -5.45 -0.70 -23.78
C LYS A 35 -5.90 0.69 -23.37
N THR A 36 -5.98 1.60 -24.34
CA THR A 36 -6.57 2.93 -24.16
C THR A 36 -7.91 3.01 -24.88
N PHE A 37 -8.80 3.90 -24.42
CA PHE A 37 -10.06 4.14 -25.12
C PHE A 37 -9.85 4.95 -26.41
N SER A 38 -10.40 4.48 -27.52
CA SER A 38 -10.41 5.19 -28.80
C SER A 38 -11.40 6.35 -28.84
N SER A 39 -12.46 6.29 -28.03
CA SER A 39 -13.55 7.28 -28.01
C SER A 39 -14.25 7.35 -26.64
N PRO A 40 -14.99 8.45 -26.37
CA PRO A 40 -15.86 8.52 -25.19
C PRO A 40 -16.93 7.43 -25.14
N ASP A 41 -17.41 6.95 -26.30
CA ASP A 41 -18.41 5.88 -26.38
C ASP A 41 -17.84 4.53 -25.91
N GLU A 42 -16.64 4.18 -26.36
CA GLU A 42 -15.95 2.97 -25.91
C GLU A 42 -15.69 3.02 -24.40
N PHE A 43 -15.31 4.19 -23.87
CA PHE A 43 -15.14 4.36 -22.44
C PHE A 43 -16.46 4.17 -21.68
N ARG A 44 -17.58 4.75 -22.16
CA ARG A 44 -18.91 4.51 -21.57
C ARG A 44 -19.31 3.03 -21.60
N GLU A 45 -19.03 2.32 -22.69
CA GLU A 45 -19.32 0.89 -22.79
C GLU A 45 -18.55 0.06 -21.76
N TYR A 46 -17.26 0.37 -21.57
CA TYR A 46 -16.44 -0.26 -20.54
C TYR A 46 -16.95 0.03 -19.12
N LEU A 47 -17.35 1.28 -18.85
CA LEU A 47 -17.91 1.67 -17.55
C LEU A 47 -19.25 0.97 -17.27
N ALA A 48 -20.10 0.79 -18.28
CA ALA A 48 -21.36 0.05 -18.15
C ALA A 48 -21.11 -1.41 -17.72
N LYS A 49 -20.13 -2.09 -18.37
CA LYS A 49 -19.71 -3.45 -18.00
C LYS A 49 -19.12 -3.52 -16.58
N SER A 50 -18.32 -2.53 -16.19
CA SER A 50 -17.68 -2.46 -14.87
C SER A 50 -18.67 -2.16 -13.73
N ALA A 51 -19.75 -1.42 -14.01
CA ALA A 51 -20.82 -1.16 -13.05
C ALA A 51 -21.62 -2.43 -12.69
N GLU A 52 -21.75 -3.38 -13.62
CA GLU A 52 -22.39 -4.68 -13.35
C GLU A 52 -21.62 -5.50 -12.30
N ILE A 53 -20.28 -5.39 -12.29
CA ILE A 53 -19.39 -6.00 -11.30
C ILE A 53 -19.55 -5.30 -9.94
N SER A 54 -19.40 -3.97 -9.91
CA SER A 54 -19.34 -3.18 -8.67
C SER A 54 -20.61 -3.30 -7.80
N ALA A 55 -21.78 -3.48 -8.43
CA ALA A 55 -23.06 -3.59 -7.72
C ALA A 55 -23.27 -4.94 -7.01
N PHE A 56 -22.42 -5.96 -7.25
CA PHE A 56 -22.63 -7.33 -6.77
C PHE A 56 -21.66 -7.74 -5.65
N TYR A 57 -20.39 -7.35 -5.72
CA TYR A 57 -19.36 -7.83 -4.79
C TYR A 57 -19.45 -7.34 -3.33
N PRO A 58 -19.93 -6.12 -3.01
CA PRO A 58 -20.09 -5.73 -1.61
C PRO A 58 -21.03 -6.66 -0.84
N VAL A 59 -21.99 -7.31 -1.49
CA VAL A 59 -22.99 -8.16 -0.82
C VAL A 59 -22.43 -9.56 -0.47
N VAL A 60 -21.44 -10.06 -1.20
CA VAL A 60 -20.94 -11.44 -1.01
C VAL A 60 -19.85 -11.51 0.06
N TYR A 61 -19.02 -10.47 0.24
CA TYR A 61 -17.82 -10.55 1.10
C TYR A 61 -17.83 -9.65 2.35
N THR A 62 -18.74 -8.68 2.47
CA THR A 62 -18.72 -7.75 3.63
C THR A 62 -19.31 -8.31 4.93
N ALA A 63 -19.86 -9.52 4.95
CA ALA A 63 -20.42 -10.12 6.17
C ALA A 63 -19.37 -10.56 7.22
N ARG A 64 -18.09 -10.16 7.11
CA ARG A 64 -17.01 -10.62 8.00
C ARG A 64 -16.19 -9.56 8.73
N ALA A 65 -16.52 -8.27 8.68
CA ALA A 65 -15.70 -7.26 9.35
C ALA A 65 -16.52 -6.23 10.13
N GLU A 66 -16.57 -6.36 11.46
CA GLU A 66 -16.76 -5.24 12.40
C GLU A 66 -16.51 -5.68 13.85
N VAL A 67 -15.31 -5.42 14.40
CA VAL A 67 -15.13 -5.12 15.83
C VAL A 67 -14.00 -4.09 15.95
N MET A 68 -14.37 -2.81 16.03
CA MET A 68 -13.48 -1.71 16.41
C MET A 68 -13.52 -1.53 17.93
N VAL A 69 -12.36 -1.35 18.57
CA VAL A 69 -12.27 -0.95 19.99
C VAL A 69 -11.34 0.26 20.14
N ASP A 70 -11.90 1.28 20.77
CA ASP A 70 -11.37 2.59 21.16
C ASP A 70 -10.88 2.56 22.62
N SER A 71 -9.82 3.30 22.97
CA SER A 71 -9.80 4.14 24.20
C SER A 71 -8.48 4.89 24.44
N SER A 72 -8.66 6.17 24.77
CA SER A 72 -7.73 7.26 25.11
C SER A 72 -7.37 7.41 26.60
N LYS A 73 -6.20 8.02 26.93
CA LYS A 73 -5.98 9.22 27.81
C LYS A 73 -4.56 9.27 28.42
N GLY A 74 -3.89 10.44 28.33
CA GLY A 74 -2.50 10.71 28.79
C GLY A 74 -2.35 11.48 30.12
N ALA A 75 -1.18 12.09 30.39
CA ALA A 75 -0.90 13.08 31.47
C ALA A 75 0.53 13.74 31.37
N PRO A 76 0.85 14.83 32.12
CA PRO A 76 2.00 15.71 31.87
C PRO A 76 3.09 15.85 33.00
N LEU A 77 4.30 16.49 32.92
CA LEU A 77 4.73 17.93 32.91
C LEU A 77 6.28 18.08 33.08
N GLY A 78 6.89 19.26 32.79
CA GLY A 78 8.03 19.83 33.56
C GLY A 78 9.31 20.31 32.82
N GLU A 79 9.63 21.61 32.91
CA GLU A 79 10.76 22.36 32.30
C GLU A 79 11.98 22.56 33.24
N ALA A 80 13.16 22.83 32.65
CA ALA A 80 14.33 23.47 33.29
C ALA A 80 15.19 24.24 32.25
N THR A 81 15.86 25.30 32.70
CA THR A 81 16.59 26.32 31.91
C THR A 81 18.11 26.10 31.83
N PRO A 82 18.82 26.70 30.85
CA PRO A 82 20.16 26.28 30.41
C PRO A 82 21.27 27.32 30.64
N THR A 83 22.52 26.90 30.38
CA THR A 83 23.71 27.78 30.30
C THR A 83 24.60 27.40 29.11
N ALA A 84 25.35 28.41 28.64
CA ALA A 84 25.97 28.50 27.31
C ALA A 84 27.27 27.69 27.09
N ILE A 85 27.54 27.42 25.81
CA ILE A 85 28.57 26.54 25.22
C ILE A 85 29.30 27.30 24.09
N PRO A 86 30.55 26.94 23.70
CA PRO A 86 31.40 27.73 22.82
C PRO A 86 31.23 27.44 21.32
N ALA A 87 31.91 28.27 20.52
CA ALA A 87 31.72 28.49 19.08
C ALA A 87 32.07 27.30 18.16
N VAL A 88 31.24 27.12 17.13
CA VAL A 88 31.33 26.08 16.09
C VAL A 88 31.05 26.69 14.71
N THR A 89 31.55 26.00 13.69
CA THR A 89 31.54 26.26 12.25
C THR A 89 30.15 26.31 11.62
N THR A 90 30.05 26.93 10.43
CA THR A 90 28.79 27.38 9.82
C THR A 90 28.17 26.45 8.79
N THR A 91 28.82 25.33 8.45
CA THR A 91 28.35 24.40 7.42
C THR A 91 28.29 23.00 8.01
N PRO A 92 27.13 22.33 8.00
CA PRO A 92 27.01 20.98 8.53
C PRO A 92 27.68 19.96 7.59
N GLU A 93 28.15 18.86 8.17
CA GLU A 93 28.70 17.71 7.44
C GLU A 93 27.60 16.72 7.02
N ARG A 94 26.51 16.63 7.79
CA ARG A 94 25.38 15.73 7.51
C ARG A 94 24.03 16.28 7.96
N TYR A 95 22.96 15.78 7.38
CA TYR A 95 21.59 15.98 7.86
C TYR A 95 20.69 14.83 7.41
N SER A 96 19.56 14.63 8.09
CA SER A 96 18.62 13.57 7.76
C SER A 96 17.70 13.93 6.60
N GLU A 97 17.25 12.91 5.88
CA GLU A 97 16.19 13.00 4.89
C GLU A 97 14.89 12.37 5.42
N THR A 98 13.80 12.53 4.68
CA THR A 98 12.54 11.83 4.97
C THR A 98 12.75 10.31 4.89
N ASN A 99 12.14 9.56 5.81
CA ASN A 99 12.16 8.10 5.77
C ASN A 99 11.23 7.59 4.66
N VAL A 100 11.77 7.35 3.47
CA VAL A 100 10.99 7.01 2.25
C VAL A 100 10.81 5.50 2.04
N GLN A 101 9.84 5.12 1.21
CA GLN A 101 9.63 3.74 0.77
C GLN A 101 10.82 3.21 -0.05
N VAL A 102 11.27 3.99 -1.05
CA VAL A 102 12.34 3.62 -1.99
C VAL A 102 13.49 4.60 -1.86
N LYS A 103 14.64 4.13 -1.39
CA LYS A 103 15.83 4.99 -1.16
C LYS A 103 16.22 5.76 -2.42
N GLY A 104 16.23 7.09 -2.34
CA GLY A 104 16.58 8.00 -3.44
C GLY A 104 15.39 8.48 -4.28
N ILE A 105 14.16 8.10 -3.93
CA ILE A 105 12.93 8.72 -4.43
C ILE A 105 12.29 9.44 -3.25
N ASP A 106 12.24 10.77 -3.29
CA ASP A 106 11.72 11.56 -2.18
C ASP A 106 10.18 11.59 -2.17
N GLU A 107 9.62 11.69 -0.97
CA GLU A 107 8.19 11.66 -0.69
C GLU A 107 7.74 12.93 0.05
N PRO A 108 6.53 13.45 -0.21
CA PRO A 108 5.99 14.57 0.53
C PRO A 108 5.88 14.27 2.03
N ASP A 109 6.37 15.17 2.87
CA ASP A 109 6.29 15.07 4.33
C ASP A 109 6.15 16.46 4.95
N ILE A 110 5.70 16.57 6.20
CA ILE A 110 5.43 17.86 6.85
C ILE A 110 6.71 18.65 7.20
N VAL A 111 7.88 18.01 7.10
CA VAL A 111 9.18 18.62 7.36
C VAL A 111 10.18 18.30 6.23
N LYS A 112 10.95 19.30 5.82
CA LYS A 112 12.13 19.15 4.96
C LYS A 112 13.28 20.00 5.49
N THR A 113 14.51 19.67 5.14
CA THR A 113 15.70 20.45 5.49
C THR A 113 16.71 20.46 4.35
N ASP A 114 17.47 21.56 4.24
CA ASP A 114 18.66 21.68 3.40
C ASP A 114 19.97 21.60 4.24
N GLY A 115 19.87 21.17 5.50
CA GLY A 115 20.95 21.14 6.48
C GLY A 115 21.17 22.47 7.21
N VAL A 116 20.75 23.61 6.67
CA VAL A 116 20.89 24.92 7.33
C VAL A 116 19.54 25.44 7.83
N ASN A 117 18.50 25.21 7.06
CA ASN A 117 17.13 25.60 7.31
C ASN A 117 16.24 24.37 7.47
N ILE A 118 15.22 24.53 8.31
CA ILE A 118 14.09 23.62 8.42
C ILE A 118 12.89 24.31 7.79
N TYR A 119 12.21 23.59 6.90
CA TYR A 119 10.91 23.95 6.36
C TYR A 119 9.90 23.07 7.07
N TYR A 120 8.98 23.68 7.80
CA TYR A 120 7.99 22.95 8.58
C TYR A 120 6.59 23.47 8.27
N SER A 121 5.72 22.57 7.84
CA SER A 121 4.31 22.84 7.58
C SER A 121 3.47 22.04 8.58
N PRO A 122 3.03 22.67 9.68
CA PRO A 122 2.16 22.00 10.62
C PRO A 122 0.85 21.62 9.92
N PHE A 123 0.47 20.35 9.97
CA PHE A 123 -0.82 19.91 9.45
C PHE A 123 -1.94 20.63 10.22
N PRO A 124 -2.99 21.16 9.56
CA PRO A 124 -4.12 21.70 10.28
C PRO A 124 -4.74 20.55 11.09
N PHE A 125 -4.53 20.57 12.40
CA PHE A 125 -5.19 19.64 13.30
C PHE A 125 -6.67 20.01 13.25
N ILE A 126 -7.44 19.37 12.36
CA ILE A 126 -8.86 19.68 12.24
C ILE A 126 -9.56 19.10 13.48
N VAL A 127 -9.66 19.90 14.53
CA VAL A 127 -10.48 19.62 15.71
C VAL A 127 -11.95 19.81 15.29
N TYR A 128 -12.48 18.90 14.47
CA TYR A 128 -13.84 19.01 13.92
C TYR A 128 -14.95 18.92 14.97
N ILE A 129 -14.65 18.67 16.26
CA ILE A 129 -15.68 18.29 17.24
C ILE A 129 -15.90 19.33 18.35
N ARG A 130 -15.10 20.40 18.51
CA ARG A 130 -15.37 21.30 19.65
C ARG A 130 -15.08 22.80 19.55
N TYR A 131 -14.28 23.29 18.59
CA TYR A 131 -13.96 24.72 18.52
C TYR A 131 -13.80 25.22 17.07
N PRO A 132 -14.83 25.82 16.45
CA PRO A 132 -14.76 26.27 15.05
C PRO A 132 -13.87 27.50 14.80
N GLU A 133 -13.47 28.26 15.83
CA GLU A 133 -12.92 29.62 15.60
C GLU A 133 -11.40 29.79 15.71
N LYS A 134 -10.60 28.81 16.13
CA LYS A 134 -9.14 29.00 16.24
C LYS A 134 -8.39 27.70 15.94
N TYR A 135 -7.21 27.84 15.35
CA TYR A 135 -6.24 26.80 14.95
C TYR A 135 -6.34 26.28 13.50
N TYR A 136 -6.47 27.17 12.52
CA TYR A 136 -5.89 26.90 11.21
C TYR A 136 -4.46 27.41 11.25
N ILE A 137 -3.48 26.52 11.49
CA ILE A 137 -2.10 26.88 11.17
C ILE A 137 -1.99 26.67 9.67
N ASP A 138 -2.00 27.77 8.92
CA ASP A 138 -2.07 27.76 7.46
C ASP A 138 -0.80 28.31 6.81
N THR A 139 0.31 28.16 7.52
CA THR A 139 1.59 28.69 7.07
C THR A 139 2.71 27.69 7.25
N THR A 140 3.60 27.67 6.26
CA THR A 140 4.85 26.93 6.31
C THR A 140 5.93 27.84 6.89
N LYS A 141 6.54 27.41 7.99
CA LYS A 141 7.62 28.15 8.66
C LYS A 141 8.95 27.84 7.99
N VAL A 142 9.72 28.89 7.72
CA VAL A 142 11.12 28.80 7.31
C VAL A 142 11.98 29.14 8.53
N ILE A 143 12.74 28.16 9.01
CA ILE A 143 13.47 28.24 10.26
C ILE A 143 14.95 28.11 9.97
N ARG A 144 15.76 29.10 10.35
CA ARG A 144 17.22 28.92 10.44
C ARG A 144 17.47 27.95 11.58
N ALA A 145 18.04 26.78 11.30
CA ALA A 145 18.21 25.70 12.26
C ALA A 145 19.67 25.51 12.66
N PHE A 146 20.60 25.66 11.72
CA PHE A 146 22.02 25.43 11.95
C PHE A 146 22.87 26.71 11.82
N PRO A 147 23.87 26.89 12.72
CA PRO A 147 24.07 26.14 13.96
C PRO A 147 22.89 26.34 14.94
N PRO A 148 22.69 25.46 15.94
CA PRO A 148 21.58 25.57 16.90
C PRO A 148 21.49 26.93 17.61
N SER A 149 22.61 27.65 17.78
CA SER A 149 22.63 28.99 18.36
C SER A 149 21.88 30.04 17.53
N ASN A 150 21.63 29.77 16.24
CA ASN A 150 20.92 30.65 15.32
C ASN A 150 19.45 30.26 15.15
N LEU A 151 18.95 29.32 15.96
CA LEU A 151 17.60 28.78 15.85
C LEU A 151 16.56 29.91 15.90
N SER A 152 15.94 30.21 14.76
CA SER A 152 14.99 31.32 14.63
C SER A 152 14.11 31.18 13.40
N ILE A 153 12.89 31.70 13.46
CA ILE A 153 12.00 31.82 12.29
C ILE A 153 12.53 32.97 11.42
N THR A 154 12.88 32.66 10.17
CA THR A 154 13.38 33.63 9.18
C THR A 154 12.35 33.97 8.10
N GLY A 155 11.25 33.22 8.04
CA GLY A 155 10.23 33.39 7.02
C GLY A 155 8.96 32.62 7.32
N GLU A 156 7.89 33.01 6.64
CA GLU A 156 6.58 32.39 6.75
C GLU A 156 5.89 32.48 5.39
N ILE A 157 5.65 31.32 4.79
CA ILE A 157 4.92 31.19 3.52
C ILE A 157 3.46 30.95 3.86
N LYS A 158 2.56 31.73 3.26
CA LYS A 158 1.10 31.65 3.48
C LYS A 158 0.45 30.50 2.71
N GLU A 159 1.08 29.33 2.78
CA GLU A 159 0.60 28.07 2.25
C GLU A 159 1.01 26.96 3.22
N SER A 160 0.12 25.98 3.42
CA SER A 160 0.36 24.81 4.24
C SER A 160 0.12 23.52 3.46
N GLY A 161 0.81 22.44 3.83
CA GLY A 161 0.73 21.16 3.13
C GLY A 161 1.98 20.30 3.31
N ASN A 162 1.98 19.12 2.70
CA ASN A 162 3.19 18.30 2.66
C ASN A 162 4.24 18.99 1.79
N LEU A 163 5.50 18.82 2.16
CA LEU A 163 6.63 19.52 1.57
C LEU A 163 7.46 18.57 0.72
N LEU A 164 7.93 19.05 -0.42
CA LEU A 164 9.04 18.48 -1.18
C LEU A 164 10.07 19.59 -1.42
N LEU A 165 11.35 19.26 -1.33
CA LEU A 165 12.43 20.22 -1.51
C LEU A 165 13.35 19.74 -2.63
N HIS A 166 13.50 20.55 -3.67
CA HIS A 166 14.44 20.30 -4.75
C HIS A 166 15.33 21.52 -4.96
N GLU A 167 16.61 21.39 -4.57
CA GLU A 167 17.56 22.51 -4.55
C GLU A 167 17.00 23.72 -3.76
N ASN A 168 16.78 24.85 -4.43
CA ASN A 168 16.23 26.06 -3.82
C ASN A 168 14.72 26.22 -4.03
N VAL A 169 14.01 25.19 -4.49
CA VAL A 169 12.56 25.20 -4.72
C VAL A 169 11.85 24.32 -3.69
N LEU A 170 11.05 24.93 -2.83
CA LEU A 170 10.18 24.28 -1.87
C LEU A 170 8.77 24.16 -2.47
N MET A 171 8.32 22.94 -2.73
CA MET A 171 6.97 22.64 -3.19
C MET A 171 6.09 22.30 -1.99
N ILE A 172 4.98 23.03 -1.84
CA ILE A 172 3.96 22.80 -0.80
C ILE A 172 2.74 22.17 -1.47
N LEU A 173 2.42 20.94 -1.09
CA LEU A 173 1.35 20.10 -1.66
C LEU A 173 0.19 19.99 -0.67
N ASN A 174 -0.99 20.43 -1.06
CA ASN A 174 -2.21 20.32 -0.25
C ASN A 174 -3.38 19.78 -1.09
N SER A 175 -4.61 19.83 -0.57
CA SER A 175 -5.78 19.32 -1.29
C SER A 175 -6.15 20.15 -2.52
N GLU A 176 -5.73 21.41 -2.59
CA GLU A 176 -6.05 22.35 -3.67
C GLU A 176 -5.00 22.33 -4.77
N GLY A 177 -3.73 22.08 -4.45
CA GLY A 177 -2.68 22.12 -5.45
C GLY A 177 -1.28 21.95 -4.92
N ILE A 178 -0.33 22.35 -5.76
CA ILE A 178 1.09 22.44 -5.47
C ILE A 178 1.51 23.89 -5.68
N TYR A 179 2.12 24.48 -4.67
CA TYR A 179 2.62 25.85 -4.71
C TYR A 179 4.11 25.83 -4.45
N ALA A 180 4.91 26.16 -5.46
CA ALA A 180 6.36 26.08 -5.41
C ALA A 180 6.98 27.45 -5.15
N TYR A 181 7.82 27.54 -4.12
CA TYR A 181 8.45 28.77 -3.67
C TYR A 181 9.96 28.67 -3.77
N ASN A 182 10.59 29.77 -4.17
CA ASN A 182 12.03 29.91 -4.05
C ASN A 182 12.39 30.14 -2.58
N THR A 183 13.23 29.28 -2.01
CA THR A 183 13.57 29.26 -0.57
C THR A 183 14.32 30.51 -0.11
N GLU A 184 15.09 31.16 -0.98
CA GLU A 184 15.85 32.37 -0.66
C GLU A 184 14.97 33.63 -0.68
N THR A 185 14.18 33.79 -1.75
CA THR A 185 13.34 34.98 -1.97
C THR A 185 11.95 34.87 -1.36
N GLN A 186 11.53 33.65 -1.00
CA GLN A 186 10.18 33.28 -0.51
C GLN A 186 9.06 33.72 -1.47
N LYS A 187 9.36 33.78 -2.77
CA LYS A 187 8.38 34.09 -3.82
C LYS A 187 7.96 32.83 -4.55
N GLU A 188 6.69 32.77 -4.92
CA GLU A 188 6.17 31.70 -5.78
C GLU A 188 6.91 31.70 -7.13
N VAL A 189 7.28 30.51 -7.59
CA VAL A 189 7.97 30.24 -8.85
C VAL A 189 6.98 29.65 -9.86
N TRP A 190 6.16 28.70 -9.42
CA TRP A 190 5.11 28.06 -10.22
C TRP A 190 4.06 27.44 -9.30
N SER A 191 2.88 27.18 -9.86
CA SER A 191 1.78 26.53 -9.16
C SER A 191 1.01 25.55 -10.06
N ALA A 192 0.40 24.56 -9.43
CA ALA A 192 -0.41 23.53 -10.07
C ALA A 192 -1.69 23.27 -9.25
N GLU A 193 -2.83 23.73 -9.74
CA GLU A 193 -4.13 23.58 -9.07
C GLU A 193 -4.78 22.24 -9.45
N PHE A 194 -5.23 21.46 -8.47
CA PHE A 194 -5.90 20.19 -8.68
C PHE A 194 -7.39 20.40 -9.02
N ASN A 195 -7.83 19.73 -10.09
CA ASN A 195 -9.23 19.69 -10.53
C ASN A 195 -9.89 18.35 -10.12
N GLY A 196 -9.39 17.75 -9.05
CA GLY A 196 -9.72 16.43 -8.52
C GLY A 196 -9.09 16.25 -7.14
N SER A 197 -8.95 15.00 -6.68
CA SER A 197 -8.28 14.72 -5.41
C SER A 197 -6.80 14.43 -5.61
N TYR A 198 -5.94 15.04 -4.79
CA TYR A 198 -4.56 14.59 -4.63
C TYR A 198 -4.51 13.16 -4.06
N VAL A 199 -3.60 12.32 -4.57
CA VAL A 199 -3.38 10.95 -4.08
C VAL A 199 -1.99 10.82 -3.47
N ASP A 200 -0.96 11.15 -4.24
CA ASP A 200 0.43 11.01 -3.81
C ASP A 200 1.38 11.79 -4.75
N ALA A 201 2.63 11.97 -4.35
CA ALA A 201 3.68 12.47 -5.24
C ALA A 201 5.04 11.83 -4.97
N ARG A 202 5.91 11.81 -5.98
CA ARG A 202 7.30 11.34 -5.87
C ARG A 202 8.24 12.31 -6.56
N LEU A 203 9.35 12.64 -5.92
CA LEU A 203 10.42 13.46 -6.50
C LEU A 203 11.63 12.58 -6.80
N TYR A 204 12.01 12.50 -8.07
CA TYR A 204 13.15 11.68 -8.50
C TYR A 204 13.85 12.33 -9.70
N GLY A 205 15.18 12.49 -9.61
CA GLY A 205 15.98 13.05 -10.71
C GLY A 205 15.57 14.46 -11.14
N GLY A 206 15.10 15.30 -10.21
CA GLY A 206 14.59 16.66 -10.50
C GLY A 206 13.21 16.68 -11.18
N LYS A 207 12.54 15.54 -11.26
CA LYS A 207 11.18 15.41 -11.81
C LYS A 207 10.20 15.07 -10.70
N LEU A 208 9.06 15.75 -10.72
CA LEU A 208 7.94 15.52 -9.82
C LEU A 208 6.90 14.68 -10.55
N TYR A 209 6.56 13.53 -9.99
CA TYR A 209 5.49 12.64 -10.45
C TYR A 209 4.31 12.81 -9.51
N VAL A 210 3.24 13.46 -9.97
CA VAL A 210 2.05 13.74 -9.18
C VAL A 210 0.95 12.78 -9.57
N VAL A 211 0.35 12.11 -8.59
CA VAL A 211 -0.81 11.25 -8.78
C VAL A 211 -2.05 11.98 -8.30
N THR A 212 -3.01 12.17 -9.20
CA THR A 212 -4.35 12.69 -8.88
C THR A 212 -5.42 11.64 -9.15
N ARG A 213 -6.60 11.86 -8.58
CA ARG A 213 -7.78 11.01 -8.73
C ARG A 213 -8.99 11.86 -9.11
N SER A 214 -9.70 11.46 -10.16
CA SER A 214 -10.92 12.09 -10.63
C SER A 214 -12.07 11.08 -10.60
N TRP A 215 -13.19 11.44 -9.97
CA TRP A 215 -14.41 10.63 -10.05
C TRP A 215 -14.89 10.54 -11.50
N LEU A 216 -15.46 9.39 -11.87
CA LEU A 216 -15.97 9.18 -13.22
C LEU A 216 -17.11 10.16 -13.55
N ASN A 217 -17.03 10.80 -14.71
CA ASN A 217 -18.14 11.54 -15.31
C ASN A 217 -18.73 10.71 -16.45
N PHE A 218 -19.88 10.05 -16.22
CA PHE A 218 -20.51 9.21 -17.24
C PHE A 218 -21.01 9.99 -18.46
N GLY A 219 -21.38 11.27 -18.30
CA GLY A 219 -21.84 12.11 -19.40
C GLY A 219 -20.71 12.50 -20.35
N GLU A 220 -19.56 12.86 -19.78
CA GLU A 220 -18.36 13.25 -20.51
C GLU A 220 -17.12 12.64 -19.83
N PRO A 221 -16.79 11.37 -20.15
CA PRO A 221 -15.73 10.65 -19.43
C PRO A 221 -14.32 11.10 -19.84
N CYS A 222 -14.19 11.82 -20.96
CA CYS A 222 -12.95 12.46 -21.40
C CYS A 222 -13.28 13.66 -22.33
N PRO A 223 -12.36 14.64 -22.49
CA PRO A 223 -11.05 14.70 -21.84
C PRO A 223 -11.17 14.98 -20.34
N ILE A 224 -10.37 14.28 -19.53
CA ILE A 224 -10.25 14.61 -18.11
C ILE A 224 -9.22 15.71 -17.94
N ARG A 225 -9.45 16.58 -16.96
CA ARG A 225 -8.59 17.72 -16.66
C ARG A 225 -8.09 17.58 -15.23
N PRO A 226 -7.07 16.77 -14.94
CA PRO A 226 -6.66 16.44 -13.57
C PRO A 226 -6.08 17.63 -12.79
N LEU A 227 -5.41 18.56 -13.47
CA LEU A 227 -4.84 19.77 -12.86
C LEU A 227 -4.56 20.87 -13.88
N THR A 228 -4.37 22.09 -13.37
CA THR A 228 -4.02 23.32 -14.11
C THR A 228 -2.66 23.82 -13.65
N VAL A 229 -1.66 23.82 -14.52
CA VAL A 229 -0.29 24.24 -14.17
C VAL A 229 0.02 25.60 -14.79
N ASN A 230 0.42 26.58 -13.97
CA ASN A 230 0.67 27.95 -14.40
C ASN A 230 -0.48 28.53 -15.27
N GLY A 231 -1.72 28.27 -14.86
CA GLY A 231 -2.94 28.68 -15.57
C GLY A 231 -3.27 27.88 -16.84
N LYS A 232 -2.49 26.84 -17.19
CA LYS A 232 -2.74 25.96 -18.34
C LYS A 232 -3.27 24.60 -17.88
N SER A 233 -4.50 24.27 -18.27
CA SER A 233 -5.11 22.98 -17.97
C SER A 233 -4.34 21.84 -18.65
N VAL A 234 -3.99 20.80 -17.90
CA VAL A 234 -3.53 19.53 -18.45
C VAL A 234 -4.77 18.76 -18.91
N GLU A 235 -4.89 18.48 -20.20
CA GLU A 235 -6.02 17.71 -20.75
C GLU A 235 -5.57 16.30 -21.15
N ILE A 236 -6.30 15.29 -20.70
CA ILE A 236 -6.04 13.88 -21.03
C ILE A 236 -7.19 13.37 -21.89
N ALA A 237 -6.90 13.15 -23.18
CA ALA A 237 -7.82 12.52 -24.11
C ALA A 237 -8.06 11.04 -23.75
N CYS A 238 -9.19 10.48 -24.21
CA CYS A 238 -9.51 9.06 -24.04
C CYS A 238 -8.37 8.11 -24.46
N SER A 239 -7.65 8.46 -25.53
CA SER A 239 -6.52 7.69 -26.07
C SER A 239 -5.29 7.66 -25.17
N ARG A 240 -5.34 8.29 -24.00
CA ARG A 240 -4.30 8.28 -22.97
C ARG A 240 -4.81 7.75 -21.62
N ILE A 241 -6.06 7.26 -21.58
CA ILE A 241 -6.66 6.64 -20.40
C ILE A 241 -6.60 5.13 -20.61
N TYR A 242 -5.72 4.48 -19.87
CA TYR A 242 -5.50 3.05 -19.92
C TYR A 242 -6.52 2.27 -19.08
N HIS A 243 -6.84 1.06 -19.51
CA HIS A 243 -7.67 0.12 -18.78
C HIS A 243 -7.25 -1.32 -19.08
N PRO A 244 -7.48 -2.26 -18.14
CA PRO A 244 -7.37 -3.68 -18.43
C PRO A 244 -8.42 -4.10 -19.46
N THR A 245 -8.09 -5.05 -20.33
CA THR A 245 -9.07 -5.67 -21.25
C THR A 245 -10.11 -6.49 -20.52
N ILE A 246 -9.75 -7.01 -19.34
CA ILE A 246 -10.66 -7.67 -18.43
C ILE A 246 -11.50 -6.66 -17.64
N PRO A 247 -12.71 -7.04 -17.24
CA PRO A 247 -13.56 -6.14 -16.47
C PRO A 247 -13.08 -6.16 -15.00
N VAL A 248 -12.81 -4.97 -14.45
CA VAL A 248 -12.38 -4.77 -13.07
C VAL A 248 -13.30 -3.76 -12.38
N THR A 249 -13.23 -3.66 -11.05
CA THR A 249 -13.98 -2.64 -10.31
C THR A 249 -13.41 -1.26 -10.63
N VAL A 250 -14.25 -0.37 -11.16
CA VAL A 250 -13.86 1.01 -11.52
C VAL A 250 -14.87 2.01 -10.98
N ASP A 251 -14.37 2.96 -10.19
CA ASP A 251 -15.13 4.10 -9.69
C ASP A 251 -14.46 5.45 -9.99
N THR A 252 -13.21 5.42 -10.48
CA THR A 252 -12.38 6.61 -10.64
C THR A 252 -11.35 6.44 -11.76
N THR A 253 -10.78 7.56 -12.20
CA THR A 253 -9.52 7.58 -12.95
C THR A 253 -8.41 8.13 -12.06
N TYR A 254 -7.25 7.51 -12.15
CA TYR A 254 -6.01 8.04 -11.63
C TYR A 254 -5.20 8.65 -12.77
N THR A 255 -4.49 9.74 -12.50
CA THR A 255 -3.60 10.38 -13.46
C THR A 255 -2.25 10.62 -12.85
N VAL A 256 -1.20 10.16 -13.51
CA VAL A 256 0.18 10.53 -13.21
C VAL A 256 0.59 11.66 -14.15
N VAL A 257 1.02 12.79 -13.61
CA VAL A 257 1.61 13.89 -14.37
C VAL A 257 3.07 14.05 -13.97
N LYS A 258 3.95 14.05 -14.98
CA LYS A 258 5.38 14.28 -14.82
C LYS A 258 5.69 15.74 -15.09
N LEU A 259 6.23 16.41 -14.08
CA LEU A 259 6.56 17.83 -14.07
C LEU A 259 8.06 18.01 -13.84
N ASP A 260 8.65 19.06 -14.41
CA ASP A 260 9.94 19.56 -13.95
C ASP A 260 9.77 20.21 -12.56
N ALA A 261 10.55 19.79 -11.57
CA ALA A 261 10.38 20.25 -10.19
C ALA A 261 10.73 21.73 -10.00
N LYS A 262 11.55 22.33 -10.87
CA LYS A 262 11.96 23.74 -10.77
C LYS A 262 11.01 24.68 -11.47
N THR A 263 10.46 24.28 -12.62
CA THR A 263 9.68 25.17 -13.49
C THR A 263 8.18 24.85 -13.50
N GLY A 264 7.78 23.66 -13.04
CA GLY A 264 6.42 23.15 -13.18
C GLY A 264 6.08 22.78 -14.63
N GLU A 265 7.05 22.73 -15.55
CA GLU A 265 6.77 22.35 -16.95
C GLU A 265 6.25 20.90 -17.01
N VAL A 266 5.09 20.71 -17.64
CA VAL A 266 4.50 19.39 -17.87
C VAL A 266 5.25 18.70 -19.00
N GLU A 267 6.00 17.64 -18.67
CA GLU A 267 6.73 16.84 -19.66
C GLU A 267 5.83 15.78 -20.29
N ASN A 268 5.07 15.06 -19.45
CA ASN A 268 4.18 14.01 -19.91
C ASN A 268 3.09 13.69 -18.89
N SER A 269 2.08 12.92 -19.31
CA SER A 269 1.01 12.45 -18.43
C SER A 269 0.42 11.12 -18.88
N VAL A 270 -0.09 10.32 -17.95
CA VAL A 270 -0.82 9.10 -18.27
C VAL A 270 -1.96 8.93 -17.29
N SER A 271 -3.09 8.45 -17.77
CA SER A 271 -4.23 8.15 -16.92
C SER A 271 -4.61 6.69 -17.05
N PHE A 272 -5.29 6.19 -16.03
CA PHE A 272 -5.81 4.85 -16.01
C PHE A 272 -7.08 4.79 -15.15
N VAL A 273 -8.00 3.91 -15.51
CA VAL A 273 -9.12 3.58 -14.64
C VAL A 273 -8.64 2.88 -13.37
N GLY A 274 -9.41 2.91 -12.29
CA GLY A 274 -9.08 2.18 -11.07
C GLY A 274 -10.18 2.21 -10.03
N SER A 275 -9.89 1.64 -8.86
CA SER A 275 -10.76 1.69 -7.69
C SER A 275 -10.16 2.59 -6.62
N SER A 276 -10.99 3.51 -6.11
CA SER A 276 -10.62 4.46 -5.06
C SER A 276 -10.21 3.81 -3.73
N GLY A 277 -10.66 2.57 -3.48
CA GLY A 277 -10.39 1.82 -2.25
C GLY A 277 -9.41 0.66 -2.40
N MET A 278 -8.97 0.31 -3.61
CA MET A 278 -8.16 -0.91 -3.85
C MET A 278 -6.91 -0.67 -4.68
N SER A 279 -6.90 0.31 -5.60
CA SER A 279 -5.75 0.55 -6.47
C SER A 279 -4.58 1.14 -5.70
N VAL A 280 -3.39 0.55 -5.91
CA VAL A 280 -2.11 1.03 -5.39
C VAL A 280 -1.29 1.58 -6.56
N VAL A 281 -0.68 2.75 -6.35
CA VAL A 281 0.34 3.30 -7.26
C VAL A 281 1.68 3.24 -6.54
N TYR A 282 2.60 2.43 -7.08
CA TYR A 282 3.95 2.25 -6.57
C TYR A 282 4.95 2.76 -7.61
N MET A 283 6.03 3.42 -7.17
CA MET A 283 7.07 3.92 -8.06
C MET A 283 8.43 3.42 -7.57
N SER A 284 9.15 2.76 -8.47
CA SER A 284 10.56 2.40 -8.32
C SER A 284 11.45 3.38 -9.07
N LYS A 285 12.76 3.11 -9.09
CA LYS A 285 13.72 3.90 -9.87
C LYS A 285 13.63 3.66 -11.38
N ASN A 286 12.91 2.61 -11.81
CA ASN A 286 12.83 2.22 -13.21
C ASN A 286 11.42 2.35 -13.78
N ALA A 287 10.38 2.20 -12.95
CA ALA A 287 9.01 2.11 -13.41
C ALA A 287 7.99 2.60 -12.37
N ILE A 288 6.77 2.82 -12.86
CA ILE A 288 5.57 3.04 -12.06
C ILE A 288 4.64 1.85 -12.27
N TYR A 289 4.15 1.30 -11.18
CA TYR A 289 3.25 0.15 -11.16
C TYR A 289 1.89 0.58 -10.62
N VAL A 290 0.83 0.13 -11.28
CA VAL A 290 -0.56 0.42 -10.94
C VAL A 290 -1.29 -0.89 -10.76
N THR A 291 -2.06 -1.02 -9.67
CA THR A 291 -2.80 -2.24 -9.40
C THR A 291 -4.31 -2.13 -9.59
N TYR A 292 -4.90 -3.25 -10.02
CA TYR A 292 -6.33 -3.45 -10.18
C TYR A 292 -6.73 -4.75 -9.51
N ASN A 293 -7.91 -4.78 -8.90
CA ASN A 293 -8.43 -6.00 -8.29
C ASN A 293 -9.53 -6.58 -9.15
N SER A 294 -9.46 -7.89 -9.37
CA SER A 294 -10.53 -8.65 -10.02
C SER A 294 -10.91 -9.83 -9.15
N TYR A 295 -12.15 -10.25 -9.27
CA TYR A 295 -12.68 -11.43 -8.60
C TYR A 295 -13.20 -12.43 -9.63
N ALA A 296 -13.16 -13.72 -9.27
CA ALA A 296 -13.77 -14.78 -10.05
C ALA A 296 -15.25 -14.50 -10.25
N ASP A 297 -15.74 -14.75 -11.47
CA ASP A 297 -17.15 -14.68 -11.80
C ASP A 297 -17.95 -15.59 -10.84
N PRO A 298 -18.88 -15.04 -10.03
CA PRO A 298 -19.58 -15.81 -9.01
C PRO A 298 -20.45 -16.92 -9.59
N ALA A 299 -20.99 -16.72 -10.80
CA ALA A 299 -21.80 -17.72 -11.47
C ALA A 299 -20.93 -18.88 -11.96
N LYS A 300 -19.75 -18.58 -12.53
CA LYS A 300 -18.77 -19.61 -12.92
C LYS A 300 -18.24 -20.35 -11.69
N LEU A 301 -17.93 -19.63 -10.61
CA LEU A 301 -17.46 -20.21 -9.36
C LEU A 301 -18.51 -21.16 -8.75
N THR A 302 -19.78 -20.76 -8.75
CA THR A 302 -20.88 -21.60 -8.27
C THR A 302 -21.10 -22.81 -9.18
N TYR A 303 -21.03 -22.64 -10.50
CA TYR A 303 -21.12 -23.75 -11.46
C TYR A 303 -19.99 -24.77 -11.25
N GLN A 304 -18.75 -24.30 -11.07
CA GLN A 304 -17.59 -25.15 -10.78
C GLN A 304 -17.79 -25.91 -9.47
N PHE A 305 -18.23 -25.23 -8.40
CA PHE A 305 -18.53 -25.85 -7.12
C PHE A 305 -19.56 -26.99 -7.24
N ILE A 306 -20.67 -26.75 -7.93
CA ILE A 306 -21.73 -27.75 -8.15
C ILE A 306 -21.23 -28.90 -9.03
N SER A 307 -20.39 -28.61 -10.02
CA SER A 307 -19.81 -29.64 -10.91
C SER A 307 -18.85 -30.56 -10.18
N GLU A 308 -18.10 -30.05 -9.20
CA GLU A 308 -17.24 -30.86 -8.33
C GLU A 308 -18.00 -31.62 -7.23
N ASN A 309 -19.25 -31.23 -6.95
CA ASN A 309 -20.11 -31.81 -5.92
C ASN A 309 -21.45 -32.28 -6.50
N PRO A 310 -21.47 -33.20 -7.47
CA PRO A 310 -22.67 -33.52 -8.23
C PRO A 310 -23.78 -34.17 -7.38
N ASP A 311 -23.44 -34.84 -6.29
CA ASP A 311 -24.39 -35.45 -5.35
C ASP A 311 -25.10 -34.44 -4.44
N LEU A 312 -24.61 -33.20 -4.37
CA LEU A 312 -25.16 -32.17 -3.49
C LEU A 312 -26.53 -31.65 -3.97
N VAL A 313 -26.74 -31.60 -5.28
CA VAL A 313 -27.98 -31.12 -5.90
C VAL A 313 -28.53 -32.14 -6.91
N PRO A 314 -29.86 -32.21 -7.09
CA PRO A 314 -30.45 -33.10 -8.09
C PRO A 314 -29.99 -32.79 -9.52
N ASP A 315 -30.06 -33.80 -10.40
CA ASP A 315 -29.63 -33.70 -11.80
C ASP A 315 -30.25 -32.51 -12.54
N TRP A 316 -31.54 -32.26 -12.34
CA TRP A 316 -32.25 -31.16 -12.99
C TRP A 316 -31.73 -29.77 -12.61
N ILE A 317 -31.15 -29.59 -11.41
CA ILE A 317 -30.48 -28.34 -11.02
C ILE A 317 -29.17 -28.22 -11.79
N ARG A 318 -28.35 -29.29 -11.83
CA ARG A 318 -27.06 -29.28 -12.53
C ARG A 318 -27.24 -28.99 -14.01
N GLU A 319 -28.17 -29.68 -14.67
CA GLU A 319 -28.51 -29.48 -16.08
C GLU A 319 -28.97 -28.04 -16.37
N LYS A 320 -29.76 -27.44 -15.47
CA LYS A 320 -30.19 -26.05 -15.61
C LYS A 320 -29.03 -25.06 -15.44
N ILE A 321 -28.15 -25.26 -14.46
CA ILE A 321 -26.98 -24.40 -14.24
C ILE A 321 -25.99 -24.54 -15.40
N GLU A 322 -25.74 -25.75 -15.89
CA GLU A 322 -24.88 -25.99 -17.06
C GLU A 322 -25.42 -25.25 -18.28
N LYS A 323 -26.71 -25.43 -18.60
CA LYS A 323 -27.37 -24.70 -19.68
C LYS A 323 -27.35 -23.18 -19.49
N LEU A 324 -27.41 -22.72 -18.23
CA LEU A 324 -27.35 -21.30 -17.90
C LEU A 324 -25.99 -20.68 -18.24
N MET A 325 -24.91 -21.47 -18.18
CA MET A 325 -23.58 -20.98 -18.55
C MET A 325 -23.47 -20.65 -20.04
N ASP A 326 -24.23 -21.35 -20.89
CA ASP A 326 -24.27 -21.13 -22.35
C ASP A 326 -25.04 -19.87 -22.77
N TYR A 327 -25.89 -19.30 -21.89
CA TYR A 327 -26.65 -18.11 -22.25
C TYR A 327 -25.75 -16.86 -22.31
N ASP A 328 -25.94 -16.06 -23.36
CA ASP A 328 -25.34 -14.73 -23.51
C ASP A 328 -26.13 -13.68 -22.69
N ILE A 329 -26.01 -13.79 -21.37
CA ILE A 329 -26.57 -12.87 -20.38
C ILE A 329 -25.49 -12.53 -19.35
N SER A 330 -25.64 -11.42 -18.64
CA SER A 330 -24.65 -10.99 -17.65
C SER A 330 -24.45 -12.03 -16.54
N SER A 331 -23.22 -12.10 -16.02
CA SER A 331 -22.88 -12.98 -14.88
C SER A 331 -23.78 -12.74 -13.68
N ARG A 332 -24.22 -11.50 -13.48
CA ARG A 332 -25.22 -11.15 -12.46
C ARG A 332 -26.56 -11.85 -12.70
N ALA A 333 -27.07 -11.85 -13.92
CA ALA A 333 -28.32 -12.53 -14.25
C ALA A 333 -28.19 -14.05 -14.06
N LYS A 334 -27.05 -14.63 -14.48
CA LYS A 334 -26.73 -16.04 -14.21
C LYS A 334 -26.73 -16.32 -12.70
N GLN A 335 -26.08 -15.48 -11.90
CA GLN A 335 -26.01 -15.68 -10.46
C GLN A 335 -27.38 -15.57 -9.78
N VAL A 336 -28.24 -14.64 -10.20
CA VAL A 336 -29.62 -14.53 -9.70
C VAL A 336 -30.41 -15.81 -9.98
N GLU A 337 -30.33 -16.35 -11.19
CA GLU A 337 -31.01 -17.61 -11.53
C GLU A 337 -30.45 -18.80 -10.73
N ILE A 338 -29.13 -18.88 -10.54
CA ILE A 338 -28.52 -19.91 -9.69
C ILE A 338 -29.07 -19.83 -8.26
N MET A 339 -29.09 -18.63 -7.68
CA MET A 339 -29.62 -18.41 -6.33
C MET A 339 -31.09 -18.81 -6.21
N TYR A 340 -31.89 -18.47 -7.22
CA TYR A 340 -33.30 -18.87 -7.31
C TYR A 340 -33.47 -20.40 -7.40
N LEU A 341 -32.68 -21.08 -8.24
CA LEU A 341 -32.71 -22.53 -8.36
C LEU A 341 -32.36 -23.23 -7.03
N LEU A 342 -31.35 -22.74 -6.32
CA LEU A 342 -30.97 -23.25 -5.00
C LEU A 342 -32.04 -22.97 -3.95
N GLU A 343 -32.73 -21.83 -4.03
CA GLU A 343 -33.87 -21.51 -3.16
C GLU A 343 -35.06 -22.45 -3.43
N GLN A 344 -35.41 -22.69 -4.70
CA GLN A 344 -36.45 -23.65 -5.09
C GLN A 344 -36.14 -25.05 -4.55
N LEU A 345 -34.87 -25.48 -4.65
CA LEU A 345 -34.43 -26.75 -4.09
C LEU A 345 -34.67 -26.80 -2.58
N ARG A 346 -34.21 -25.80 -1.83
CA ARG A 346 -34.41 -25.74 -0.36
C ARG A 346 -35.89 -25.68 0.02
N ALA A 347 -36.72 -24.97 -0.74
CA ALA A 347 -38.15 -24.87 -0.49
C ALA A 347 -38.92 -26.19 -0.75
N SER A 348 -38.33 -27.10 -1.55
CA SER A 348 -38.91 -28.42 -1.82
C SER A 348 -38.57 -29.49 -0.76
N MET A 349 -37.63 -29.20 0.14
CA MET A 349 -37.15 -30.11 1.18
C MET A 349 -37.96 -29.99 2.47
N SER A 350 -38.03 -31.08 3.25
CA SER A 350 -38.47 -31.01 4.65
C SER A 350 -37.46 -30.22 5.51
N GLU A 351 -37.84 -29.83 6.74
CA GLU A 351 -36.94 -29.08 7.62
C GLU A 351 -35.64 -29.83 7.93
N ASP A 352 -35.72 -31.15 8.19
CA ASP A 352 -34.54 -31.99 8.46
C ASP A 352 -33.65 -32.16 7.22
N GLU A 353 -34.24 -32.37 6.05
CA GLU A 353 -33.50 -32.46 4.78
C GLU A 353 -32.83 -31.14 4.43
N ARG A 354 -33.52 -30.01 4.62
CA ARG A 354 -32.98 -28.68 4.39
C ARG A 354 -31.82 -28.39 5.33
N LEU A 355 -31.95 -28.71 6.62
CA LEU A 355 -30.87 -28.55 7.59
C LEU A 355 -29.64 -29.40 7.21
N LYS A 356 -29.85 -30.65 6.80
CA LYS A 356 -28.77 -31.51 6.30
C LYS A 356 -28.11 -30.90 5.06
N PHE A 357 -28.91 -30.46 4.09
CA PHE A 357 -28.42 -29.85 2.86
C PHE A 357 -27.60 -28.58 3.14
N GLU A 358 -28.06 -27.70 4.02
CA GLU A 358 -27.35 -26.47 4.38
C GLU A 358 -26.00 -26.75 5.03
N ASN A 359 -25.93 -27.74 5.93
CA ASN A 359 -24.67 -28.17 6.54
C ASN A 359 -23.70 -28.77 5.51
N GLU A 360 -24.18 -29.66 4.63
CA GLU A 360 -23.35 -30.25 3.57
C GLU A 360 -22.86 -29.18 2.58
N TYR A 361 -23.75 -28.28 2.15
CA TYR A 361 -23.43 -27.20 1.23
C TYR A 361 -22.33 -26.30 1.81
N TYR A 362 -22.48 -25.86 3.06
CA TYR A 362 -21.52 -24.98 3.72
C TYR A 362 -20.13 -25.62 3.82
N ASN A 363 -20.03 -26.84 4.37
CA ASN A 363 -18.74 -27.51 4.57
C ASN A 363 -18.04 -27.81 3.23
N ARG A 364 -18.79 -28.19 2.20
CA ARG A 364 -18.22 -28.43 0.87
C ARG A 364 -17.80 -27.12 0.19
N TRP A 365 -18.57 -26.04 0.36
CA TRP A 365 -18.21 -24.71 -0.16
C TRP A 365 -16.93 -24.17 0.48
N GLU A 366 -16.75 -24.35 1.79
CA GLU A 366 -15.52 -24.01 2.49
C GLU A 366 -14.32 -24.80 1.94
N ASN A 367 -14.45 -26.12 1.81
CA ASN A 367 -13.38 -26.95 1.22
C ASN A 367 -13.08 -26.55 -0.24
N PHE A 368 -14.10 -26.25 -1.02
CA PHE A 368 -13.98 -25.81 -2.41
C PHE A 368 -13.24 -24.47 -2.49
N THR A 369 -13.71 -23.44 -1.77
CA THR A 369 -13.08 -22.12 -1.82
C THR A 369 -11.65 -22.13 -1.27
N LYS A 370 -11.35 -22.98 -0.28
CA LYS A 370 -9.96 -23.17 0.19
C LYS A 370 -9.08 -23.80 -0.89
N LYS A 371 -9.57 -24.84 -1.58
CA LYS A 371 -8.89 -25.47 -2.70
C LYS A 371 -8.65 -24.49 -3.87
N HIS A 372 -9.60 -23.58 -4.10
CA HIS A 372 -9.58 -22.61 -5.21
C HIS A 372 -9.19 -21.18 -4.79
N ALA A 373 -8.58 -20.98 -3.61
CA ALA A 373 -8.36 -19.65 -3.03
C ALA A 373 -7.60 -18.68 -3.96
N ARG A 374 -6.72 -19.22 -4.81
CA ARG A 374 -5.88 -18.45 -5.76
C ARG A 374 -6.57 -18.14 -7.09
N GLU A 375 -7.78 -18.65 -7.29
CA GLU A 375 -8.63 -18.37 -8.45
C GLU A 375 -9.66 -17.28 -8.13
N ILE A 376 -9.99 -17.07 -6.85
CA ILE A 376 -11.11 -16.22 -6.41
C ILE A 376 -10.79 -14.73 -6.50
N GLU A 377 -9.61 -14.31 -6.05
CA GLU A 377 -9.18 -12.91 -6.08
C GLU A 377 -7.80 -12.81 -6.74
N LYS A 378 -7.64 -11.84 -7.64
CA LYS A 378 -6.35 -11.53 -8.30
C LYS A 378 -6.05 -10.04 -8.23
N THR A 379 -4.79 -9.70 -7.99
CA THR A 379 -4.23 -8.37 -8.20
C THR A 379 -3.56 -8.34 -9.57
N HIS A 380 -4.08 -7.51 -10.47
CA HIS A 380 -3.44 -7.18 -11.74
C HIS A 380 -2.50 -6.00 -11.56
N ILE A 381 -1.37 -6.03 -12.24
CA ILE A 381 -0.28 -5.06 -12.12
C ILE A 381 0.03 -4.58 -13.53
N ALA A 382 -0.17 -3.29 -13.78
CA ALA A 382 0.27 -2.63 -15.00
C ALA A 382 1.58 -1.89 -14.75
N LYS A 383 2.55 -2.02 -15.66
CA LYS A 383 3.85 -1.36 -15.60
C LYS A 383 3.91 -0.21 -16.60
N PHE A 384 4.40 0.93 -16.14
CA PHE A 384 4.68 2.11 -16.95
C PHE A 384 6.14 2.53 -16.76
N SER A 385 6.79 2.94 -17.84
CA SER A 385 8.13 3.52 -17.78
C SER A 385 8.12 4.86 -17.01
N LEU A 386 9.29 5.35 -16.60
CA LEU A 386 9.42 6.72 -16.07
C LEU A 386 9.13 7.84 -17.09
N GLN A 387 8.93 7.48 -18.36
CA GLN A 387 8.41 8.36 -19.41
C GLN A 387 6.90 8.25 -19.59
N LEU A 388 6.21 7.49 -18.71
CA LEU A 388 4.77 7.30 -18.69
C LEU A 388 4.23 6.55 -19.92
N GLU A 389 5.00 5.61 -20.44
CA GLU A 389 4.60 4.69 -21.51
C GLU A 389 4.24 3.32 -20.92
N ALA A 390 3.15 2.71 -21.35
CA ALA A 390 2.76 1.37 -20.88
C ALA A 390 3.73 0.31 -21.42
N GLU A 391 4.27 -0.53 -20.54
CA GLU A 391 5.23 -1.57 -20.90
C GLU A 391 4.64 -2.98 -20.85
N GLY A 392 3.59 -3.19 -20.05
CA GLY A 392 2.96 -4.51 -19.92
C GLY A 392 2.01 -4.60 -18.74
N MET A 393 1.34 -5.75 -18.63
CA MET A 393 0.45 -6.07 -17.53
C MET A 393 0.49 -7.57 -17.27
N ASN A 394 0.43 -7.97 -16.00
CA ASN A 394 0.18 -9.35 -15.61
C ASN A 394 -0.58 -9.36 -14.27
N SER A 395 -0.84 -10.54 -13.71
CA SER A 395 -1.60 -10.68 -12.47
C SER A 395 -1.00 -11.72 -11.54
N VAL A 396 -1.24 -11.54 -10.25
CA VAL A 396 -0.92 -12.50 -9.21
C VAL A 396 -2.17 -12.76 -8.34
N PRO A 397 -2.34 -13.98 -7.82
CA PRO A 397 -3.40 -14.26 -6.85
C PRO A 397 -3.35 -13.40 -5.59
N GLY A 398 -4.51 -13.08 -5.05
CA GLY A 398 -4.71 -12.40 -3.77
C GLY A 398 -4.66 -10.87 -3.85
N ARG A 399 -4.81 -10.23 -2.70
CA ARG A 399 -4.79 -8.78 -2.50
C ARG A 399 -3.53 -8.30 -1.81
N LEU A 400 -3.13 -7.06 -2.10
CA LEU A 400 -2.05 -6.37 -1.39
C LEU A 400 -2.51 -5.84 -0.03
N LEU A 401 -1.58 -5.74 0.92
CA LEU A 401 -1.81 -4.99 2.15
C LEU A 401 -1.84 -3.49 1.86
N ASN A 402 -0.79 -2.99 1.22
CA ASN A 402 -0.61 -1.58 0.84
C ASN A 402 0.61 -1.48 -0.11
N ARG A 403 1.11 -0.26 -0.36
CA ARG A 403 2.27 -0.01 -1.22
C ARG A 403 3.54 -0.80 -0.82
N PHE A 404 3.74 -1.11 0.46
CA PHE A 404 4.91 -1.86 0.94
C PHE A 404 4.87 -3.35 0.56
N SER A 405 3.72 -3.85 0.10
CA SER A 405 3.62 -5.17 -0.53
C SER A 405 4.29 -5.25 -1.90
N LEU A 406 4.79 -4.13 -2.44
CA LEU A 406 5.49 -4.03 -3.72
C LEU A 406 6.91 -3.49 -3.51
N ASP A 407 7.86 -4.09 -4.21
CA ASP A 407 9.25 -3.61 -4.30
C ASP A 407 9.86 -4.02 -5.64
N GLU A 408 10.76 -3.21 -6.22
CA GLU A 408 11.51 -3.60 -7.41
C GLU A 408 13.01 -3.64 -7.07
N TYR A 409 13.63 -4.79 -7.31
CA TYR A 409 15.04 -5.01 -7.01
C TYR A 409 15.71 -5.80 -8.15
N ASN A 410 16.84 -5.28 -8.66
CA ASN A 410 17.60 -5.87 -9.77
C ASN A 410 16.75 -6.25 -11.01
N GLY A 411 15.75 -5.43 -11.35
CA GLY A 411 14.86 -5.64 -12.50
C GLY A 411 13.68 -6.58 -12.23
N TYR A 412 13.54 -7.10 -11.01
CA TYR A 412 12.43 -7.97 -10.61
C TYR A 412 11.46 -7.24 -9.69
N LEU A 413 10.16 -7.33 -9.99
CA LEU A 413 9.10 -6.86 -9.10
C LEU A 413 8.73 -7.97 -8.11
N ARG A 414 8.75 -7.65 -6.82
CA ARG A 414 8.37 -8.53 -5.72
C ARG A 414 7.03 -8.09 -5.17
N VAL A 415 6.13 -9.07 -4.98
CA VAL A 415 4.72 -8.81 -4.64
C VAL A 415 4.29 -9.75 -3.54
N ALA A 416 3.89 -9.21 -2.39
CA ALA A 416 3.34 -9.98 -1.27
C ALA A 416 1.81 -9.83 -1.19
N THR A 417 1.08 -10.93 -1.22
CA THR A 417 -0.39 -10.93 -1.24
C THR A 417 -0.98 -11.84 -0.16
N THR A 418 -2.23 -11.55 0.21
CA THR A 418 -3.08 -12.46 0.99
C THR A 418 -4.21 -12.95 0.08
N VAL A 419 -4.43 -14.26 0.00
CA VAL A 419 -5.56 -14.87 -0.70
C VAL A 419 -6.72 -15.13 0.27
N ASP A 420 -7.86 -15.56 -0.25
CA ASP A 420 -8.97 -16.00 0.59
C ASP A 420 -8.54 -17.10 1.57
N TRP A 421 -9.23 -17.18 2.71
CA TRP A 421 -8.87 -18.00 3.87
C TRP A 421 -7.62 -17.54 4.62
N ASP A 422 -7.18 -16.29 4.38
CA ASP A 422 -6.02 -15.69 5.04
C ASP A 422 -4.78 -16.61 4.90
N GLU A 423 -4.49 -17.05 3.68
CA GLU A 423 -3.17 -17.59 3.33
C GLU A 423 -2.36 -16.51 2.61
N ASN A 424 -1.04 -16.54 2.76
CA ASN A 424 -0.17 -15.51 2.18
C ASN A 424 0.78 -16.10 1.16
N ASP A 425 1.02 -15.31 0.12
CA ASP A 425 1.87 -15.67 -0.99
C ASP A 425 2.88 -14.53 -1.26
N LEU A 426 4.01 -14.91 -1.85
CA LEU A 426 5.00 -13.99 -2.41
C LEU A 426 5.22 -14.39 -3.87
N TYR A 427 5.19 -13.42 -4.76
CA TYR A 427 5.52 -13.58 -6.17
C TYR A 427 6.72 -12.71 -6.54
N VAL A 428 7.58 -13.21 -7.42
CA VAL A 428 8.68 -12.48 -8.05
C VAL A 428 8.43 -12.51 -9.54
N LEU A 429 8.36 -11.33 -10.15
CA LEU A 429 8.03 -11.11 -11.55
C LEU A 429 9.24 -10.48 -12.25
N ASP A 430 9.50 -10.87 -13.49
CA ASP A 430 10.57 -10.29 -14.30
C ASP A 430 10.21 -8.91 -14.88
N GLU A 431 11.09 -8.35 -15.73
CA GLU A 431 10.88 -7.05 -16.37
C GLU A 431 9.62 -6.97 -17.24
N LYS A 432 9.11 -8.11 -17.71
CA LYS A 432 7.88 -8.26 -18.51
C LYS A 432 6.66 -8.59 -17.65
N LEU A 433 6.83 -8.60 -16.33
CA LEU A 433 5.84 -9.01 -15.33
C LEU A 433 5.47 -10.50 -15.38
N GLU A 434 6.30 -11.37 -15.96
CA GLU A 434 6.06 -12.82 -15.90
C GLU A 434 6.54 -13.37 -14.56
N VAL A 435 5.73 -14.24 -13.93
CA VAL A 435 6.09 -14.86 -12.64
C VAL A 435 7.25 -15.83 -12.85
N VAL A 436 8.40 -15.51 -12.26
CA VAL A 436 9.62 -16.35 -12.30
C VAL A 436 9.85 -17.12 -11.01
N GLY A 437 9.34 -16.62 -9.89
CA GLY A 437 9.48 -17.25 -8.58
C GLY A 437 8.26 -17.02 -7.70
N LYS A 438 8.00 -17.95 -6.80
CA LYS A 438 6.86 -17.85 -5.87
C LYS A 438 7.06 -18.63 -4.58
N ILE A 439 6.46 -18.14 -3.50
CA ILE A 439 6.22 -18.83 -2.23
C ILE A 439 4.71 -18.80 -2.02
N GLN A 440 4.08 -19.93 -1.74
CA GLN A 440 2.63 -20.00 -1.58
C GLN A 440 2.24 -20.67 -0.27
N GLY A 441 1.20 -20.15 0.38
CA GLY A 441 0.52 -20.79 1.51
C GLY A 441 1.27 -20.68 2.83
N PHE A 442 1.93 -19.56 3.10
CA PHE A 442 2.56 -19.31 4.41
C PHE A 442 1.66 -18.48 5.33
N GLY A 443 1.82 -18.66 6.65
CA GLY A 443 0.95 -18.03 7.65
C GLY A 443 -0.51 -18.46 7.48
N LEU A 444 -0.81 -19.76 7.61
CA LEU A 444 -2.16 -20.30 7.39
C LEU A 444 -3.16 -19.71 8.40
N ASP A 445 -4.31 -19.25 7.89
CA ASP A 445 -5.34 -18.53 8.62
C ASP A 445 -4.87 -17.17 9.22
N GLU A 446 -3.81 -16.58 8.69
CA GLU A 446 -3.24 -15.31 9.12
C GLU A 446 -3.07 -14.37 7.93
N ARG A 447 -3.33 -13.06 8.08
CA ARG A 447 -3.13 -12.10 6.98
C ARG A 447 -1.86 -11.29 7.19
N ILE A 448 -1.29 -10.75 6.11
CA ILE A 448 -0.14 -9.84 6.18
C ILE A 448 -0.51 -8.55 6.94
N TYR A 449 0.35 -8.12 7.87
CA TYR A 449 0.27 -6.85 8.62
C TYR A 449 1.44 -5.90 8.37
N ALA A 450 2.59 -6.44 7.97
CA ALA A 450 3.74 -5.65 7.56
C ALA A 450 4.59 -6.41 6.54
N VAL A 451 5.18 -5.66 5.61
CA VAL A 451 6.12 -6.18 4.62
C VAL A 451 7.29 -5.22 4.55
N ARG A 452 8.51 -5.75 4.54
CA ARG A 452 9.73 -4.98 4.27
C ARG A 452 10.64 -5.79 3.37
N PHE A 453 10.87 -5.30 2.17
CA PHE A 453 11.88 -5.78 1.26
C PHE A 453 13.19 -5.02 1.47
N ASP A 454 14.32 -5.72 1.45
CA ASP A 454 15.64 -5.14 1.73
C ASP A 454 16.75 -5.93 1.03
N GLY A 455 17.05 -5.55 -0.21
CA GLY A 455 18.02 -6.27 -1.04
C GLY A 455 17.64 -7.73 -1.25
N ASP A 456 18.56 -8.65 -0.99
CA ASP A 456 18.38 -10.10 -1.15
C ASP A 456 17.52 -10.77 -0.07
N VAL A 457 17.00 -10.01 0.90
CA VAL A 457 16.13 -10.53 1.96
C VAL A 457 14.82 -9.77 2.05
N GLY A 458 13.82 -10.44 2.62
CA GLY A 458 12.51 -9.86 2.89
C GLY A 458 11.98 -10.27 4.25
N PHE A 459 11.09 -9.46 4.80
CA PHE A 459 10.48 -9.67 6.10
C PHE A 459 8.98 -9.48 5.98
N ILE A 460 8.21 -10.44 6.47
CA ILE A 460 6.75 -10.37 6.47
C ILE A 460 6.25 -10.74 7.86
N VAL A 461 5.33 -9.94 8.37
CA VAL A 461 4.58 -10.24 9.60
C VAL A 461 3.15 -10.56 9.22
N THR A 462 2.64 -11.68 9.70
CA THR A 462 1.24 -12.08 9.58
C THR A 462 0.58 -12.08 10.95
N PHE A 463 -0.75 -12.00 11.02
CA PHE A 463 -1.46 -12.06 12.31
C PHE A 463 -2.87 -12.62 12.20
N ARG A 464 -3.22 -13.45 13.19
CA ARG A 464 -4.60 -13.81 13.57
C ARG A 464 -4.85 -13.58 15.05
N GLN A 465 -4.00 -14.15 15.90
CA GLN A 465 -3.96 -14.00 17.37
C GLN A 465 -2.53 -13.93 17.93
N THR A 466 -1.53 -14.40 17.18
CA THR A 466 -0.09 -14.34 17.50
C THR A 466 0.64 -14.10 16.18
N ASP A 467 1.66 -13.25 16.18
CA ASP A 467 2.45 -12.93 14.99
C ASP A 467 3.51 -14.00 14.76
N PRO A 468 3.62 -14.62 13.58
CA PRO A 468 4.92 -15.03 13.07
C PRO A 468 5.58 -13.89 12.28
N PHE A 469 6.83 -13.62 12.64
CA PHE A 469 7.79 -12.87 11.84
C PHE A 469 8.51 -13.85 10.91
N PHE A 470 8.28 -13.72 9.61
CA PHE A 470 8.93 -14.52 8.58
C PHE A 470 10.16 -13.81 8.01
N VAL A 471 11.23 -14.58 7.81
CA VAL A 471 12.45 -14.16 7.10
C VAL A 471 12.50 -14.89 5.76
N LEU A 472 12.63 -14.12 4.68
CA LEU A 472 12.64 -14.60 3.31
C LEU A 472 14.03 -14.41 2.72
N ASP A 473 14.55 -15.47 2.09
CA ASP A 473 15.70 -15.41 1.18
C ASP A 473 15.18 -15.19 -0.24
N LEU A 474 15.57 -14.06 -0.82
CA LEU A 474 15.16 -13.54 -2.12
C LEU A 474 16.37 -13.34 -3.05
N SER A 475 17.54 -13.87 -2.68
CA SER A 475 18.79 -13.76 -3.45
C SER A 475 18.71 -14.42 -4.83
N ASN A 476 17.88 -15.46 -4.97
CA ASN A 476 17.55 -16.07 -6.24
C ASN A 476 16.07 -15.76 -6.60
N PRO A 477 15.82 -14.86 -7.57
CA PRO A 477 14.48 -14.49 -8.01
C PRO A 477 13.61 -15.66 -8.46
N GLU A 478 14.20 -16.72 -9.02
CA GLU A 478 13.47 -17.91 -9.50
C GLU A 478 13.13 -18.90 -8.38
N ASN A 479 13.77 -18.74 -7.21
CA ASN A 479 13.63 -19.68 -6.09
C ASN A 479 13.57 -18.96 -4.73
N PRO A 480 12.62 -18.03 -4.54
CA PRO A 480 12.44 -17.36 -3.25
C PRO A 480 11.98 -18.36 -2.19
N LYS A 481 12.44 -18.21 -0.94
CA LYS A 481 12.11 -19.15 0.15
C LYS A 481 11.92 -18.46 1.47
N ILE A 482 11.04 -19.02 2.30
CA ILE A 482 11.05 -18.75 3.74
C ILE A 482 12.18 -19.55 4.34
N VAL A 483 13.11 -18.85 4.99
CA VAL A 483 14.27 -19.47 5.64
C VAL A 483 14.13 -19.48 7.16
N GLY A 484 13.37 -18.55 7.73
CA GLY A 484 13.14 -18.47 9.18
C GLY A 484 11.72 -18.02 9.53
N GLU A 485 11.27 -18.44 10.70
CA GLU A 485 9.98 -18.07 11.31
C GLU A 485 10.17 -17.87 12.81
N LEU A 486 9.61 -16.79 13.36
CA LEU A 486 9.63 -16.51 14.79
C LEU A 486 8.24 -16.09 15.26
N LYS A 487 7.64 -16.86 16.16
CA LYS A 487 6.36 -16.50 16.79
C LYS A 487 6.56 -15.60 18.00
N ILE A 488 5.89 -14.46 18.04
CA ILE A 488 5.92 -13.48 19.14
C ILE A 488 4.49 -13.04 19.51
N PRO A 489 4.24 -12.73 20.80
CA PRO A 489 2.99 -12.10 21.19
C PRO A 489 2.87 -10.68 20.63
N GLY A 490 1.63 -10.23 20.43
CA GLY A 490 1.36 -8.93 19.83
C GLY A 490 1.58 -8.91 18.32
N PHE A 491 1.48 -7.68 17.81
CA PHE A 491 1.62 -7.13 16.47
C PHE A 491 2.93 -6.47 16.04
N SER A 492 3.35 -6.54 14.77
CA SER A 492 4.18 -5.51 14.10
C SER A 492 3.49 -4.99 12.84
N SER A 493 3.32 -3.67 12.74
CA SER A 493 2.74 -3.00 11.55
C SER A 493 3.76 -2.21 10.75
N TYR A 494 4.94 -1.97 11.33
CA TYR A 494 6.05 -1.32 10.67
C TYR A 494 7.34 -2.09 10.93
N LEU A 495 8.14 -2.26 9.88
CA LEU A 495 9.42 -2.96 9.93
C LEU A 495 10.51 -2.05 9.33
N HIS A 496 11.64 -1.93 10.03
CA HIS A 496 12.78 -1.14 9.57
C HIS A 496 14.07 -1.94 9.75
N ARG A 497 14.89 -2.03 8.68
CA ARG A 497 16.24 -2.61 8.80
C ARG A 497 17.15 -1.61 9.49
N ILE A 498 17.67 -1.95 10.67
CA ILE A 498 18.57 -1.08 11.44
C ILE A 498 20.01 -1.23 10.96
N ASP A 499 20.43 -2.48 10.75
CA ASP A 499 21.75 -2.88 10.26
C ASP A 499 21.65 -4.25 9.56
N GLU A 500 22.78 -4.76 9.06
CA GLU A 500 22.88 -6.06 8.37
C GLU A 500 22.33 -7.26 9.16
N ASN A 501 22.21 -7.20 10.49
CA ASN A 501 21.79 -8.31 11.33
C ASN A 501 20.56 -7.99 12.19
N THR A 502 19.98 -6.80 12.07
CA THR A 502 18.93 -6.33 12.98
C THR A 502 17.76 -5.69 12.25
N VAL A 503 16.54 -6.14 12.56
CA VAL A 503 15.28 -5.52 12.14
C VAL A 503 14.53 -5.00 13.36
N LEU A 504 14.06 -3.76 13.29
CA LEU A 504 13.13 -3.19 14.26
C LEU A 504 11.70 -3.41 13.77
N GLY A 505 10.87 -4.03 14.62
CA GLY A 505 9.43 -4.05 14.50
C GLY A 505 8.79 -3.02 15.43
N VAL A 506 7.84 -2.24 14.89
CA VAL A 506 6.97 -1.34 15.65
C VAL A 506 5.54 -1.78 15.44
N GLY A 507 4.83 -2.02 16.53
CA GLY A 507 3.46 -2.51 16.51
C GLY A 507 2.77 -2.33 17.84
N ARG A 508 1.93 -3.30 18.22
CA ARG A 508 1.11 -3.21 19.43
C ARG A 508 1.01 -4.54 20.18
N GLU A 509 1.03 -4.46 21.50
CA GLU A 509 0.79 -5.59 22.41
C GLU A 509 -0.05 -5.08 23.58
N GLU A 510 -1.14 -5.78 23.91
CA GLU A 510 -2.03 -5.43 25.02
C GLU A 510 -2.50 -3.95 25.00
N GLY A 511 -2.77 -3.42 23.81
CA GLY A 511 -3.25 -2.05 23.59
C GLY A 511 -2.16 -0.97 23.57
N ASN A 512 -0.91 -1.32 23.88
CA ASN A 512 0.21 -0.39 23.95
C ASN A 512 1.17 -0.56 22.77
N VAL A 513 1.94 0.48 22.45
CA VAL A 513 2.99 0.46 21.44
C VAL A 513 4.09 -0.51 21.87
N LYS A 514 4.42 -1.45 20.98
CA LYS A 514 5.47 -2.45 21.15
C LYS A 514 6.62 -2.15 20.20
N LEU A 515 7.84 -2.20 20.72
CA LEU A 515 9.08 -2.22 19.95
C LEU A 515 9.75 -3.57 20.13
N SER A 516 10.15 -4.20 19.03
CA SER A 516 10.87 -5.47 19.02
C SER A 516 12.11 -5.36 18.15
N LEU A 517 13.28 -5.70 18.69
CA LEU A 517 14.49 -5.89 17.88
C LEU A 517 14.64 -7.37 17.57
N PHE A 518 14.62 -7.71 16.29
CA PHE A 518 14.87 -9.03 15.76
C PHE A 518 16.34 -9.15 15.34
N ASP A 519 17.03 -10.15 15.89
CA ASP A 519 18.33 -10.61 15.41
C ASP A 519 18.11 -11.61 14.27
N ILE A 520 18.73 -11.33 13.14
CA ILE A 520 18.67 -12.11 11.89
C ILE A 520 20.07 -12.44 11.36
N SER A 521 21.10 -12.39 12.23
CA SER A 521 22.46 -12.83 11.87
C SER A 521 22.51 -14.27 11.37
N ASP A 522 21.61 -15.12 11.88
CA ASP A 522 21.23 -16.40 11.30
C ASP A 522 19.79 -16.28 10.77
N LEU A 523 19.66 -16.11 9.45
CA LEU A 523 18.36 -15.98 8.78
C LEU A 523 17.44 -17.19 9.03
N THR A 524 18.01 -18.37 9.35
CA THR A 524 17.24 -19.59 9.60
C THR A 524 16.71 -19.70 11.03
N SER A 525 17.23 -18.88 11.94
CA SER A 525 16.87 -18.87 13.35
C SER A 525 16.71 -17.44 13.88
N PRO A 526 15.79 -16.62 13.33
CA PRO A 526 15.52 -15.28 13.82
C PRO A 526 15.09 -15.28 15.29
N LYS A 527 15.52 -14.28 16.07
CA LYS A 527 15.21 -14.18 17.51
C LYS A 527 14.80 -12.77 17.89
N GLU A 528 13.82 -12.63 18.77
CA GLU A 528 13.55 -11.35 19.44
C GLU A 528 14.63 -11.13 20.50
N LYS A 529 15.69 -10.38 20.15
CA LYS A 529 16.80 -10.13 21.09
C LYS A 529 16.38 -9.17 22.21
N ASN A 530 15.45 -8.26 21.92
CA ASN A 530 15.00 -7.24 22.85
C ASN A 530 13.56 -6.81 22.54
N ARG A 531 12.81 -6.51 23.60
CA ARG A 531 11.41 -6.07 23.53
C ARG A 531 11.19 -4.93 24.51
N TYR A 532 10.46 -3.89 24.07
CA TYR A 532 10.08 -2.76 24.91
C TYR A 532 8.60 -2.43 24.70
N ILE A 533 7.82 -2.38 25.78
CA ILE A 533 6.43 -1.91 25.76
C ILE A 533 6.42 -0.46 26.23
N LEU A 534 6.07 0.45 25.32
CA LEU A 534 5.90 1.85 25.62
C LEU A 534 4.50 2.06 26.20
N GLN A 535 4.37 2.81 27.30
CA GLN A 535 3.08 3.12 27.93
C GLN A 535 2.31 4.20 27.13
N GLU A 536 2.16 3.94 25.83
CA GLU A 536 1.49 4.77 24.85
C GLU A 536 0.56 3.89 24.04
N TYR A 537 -0.69 4.32 23.85
CA TYR A 537 -1.69 3.55 23.12
C TYR A 537 -1.39 3.46 21.61
N TRP A 538 -0.75 4.50 21.07
CA TRP A 538 -0.58 4.70 19.63
C TRP A 538 0.75 5.38 19.30
N SER A 539 1.29 5.06 18.13
CA SER A 539 2.42 5.77 17.50
C SER A 539 2.05 6.07 16.05
N GLU A 540 2.39 7.26 15.56
CA GLU A 540 2.16 7.63 14.17
C GLU A 540 2.90 6.69 13.20
N VAL A 541 4.04 6.13 13.62
CA VAL A 541 4.85 5.15 12.86
C VAL A 541 4.04 3.93 12.41
N LEU A 542 2.98 3.58 13.15
CA LEU A 542 2.11 2.44 12.82
C LEU A 542 1.31 2.64 11.53
N SER A 543 1.09 3.89 11.12
CA SER A 543 0.34 4.23 9.90
C SER A 543 1.12 5.13 8.93
N ASN A 544 2.19 5.77 9.40
CA ASN A 544 2.98 6.74 8.65
C ASN A 544 4.47 6.51 8.91
N HIS A 545 5.15 5.89 7.96
CA HIS A 545 6.58 5.59 8.06
C HIS A 545 7.45 6.84 8.15
N HIS A 546 7.02 8.00 7.61
CA HIS A 546 7.75 9.26 7.72
C HIS A 546 8.00 9.72 9.16
N ALA A 547 7.17 9.27 10.11
CA ALA A 547 7.30 9.60 11.52
C ALA A 547 8.52 8.98 12.20
N PHE A 548 9.10 7.92 11.61
CA PHE A 548 10.28 7.24 12.13
C PHE A 548 11.57 7.86 11.60
N LEU A 549 12.53 8.12 12.48
CA LEU A 549 13.87 8.60 12.11
C LEU A 549 14.93 7.66 12.69
N LEU A 550 15.87 7.22 11.85
CA LEU A 550 17.06 6.47 12.24
C LEU A 550 18.30 7.35 12.14
N ASP A 551 19.11 7.41 13.21
CA ASP A 551 20.48 7.91 13.16
C ASP A 551 21.46 6.77 13.44
N SER A 552 22.08 6.27 12.37
CA SER A 552 23.05 5.18 12.45
C SER A 552 24.40 5.59 13.03
N GLN A 553 24.79 6.86 12.94
CA GLN A 553 26.06 7.33 13.50
C GLN A 553 26.00 7.29 15.04
N HIS A 554 24.88 7.74 15.61
CA HIS A 554 24.67 7.70 17.06
C HIS A 554 24.08 6.39 17.56
N GLY A 555 23.62 5.52 16.66
CA GLY A 555 23.00 4.25 17.03
C GLY A 555 21.70 4.44 17.79
N ILE A 556 20.90 5.41 17.33
CA ILE A 556 19.62 5.79 17.92
C ILE A 556 18.51 5.85 16.87
N PHE A 557 17.27 5.79 17.32
CA PHE A 557 16.11 6.16 16.51
C PHE A 557 15.12 6.98 17.33
N PHE A 558 14.33 7.79 16.63
CA PHE A 558 13.22 8.55 17.16
C PHE A 558 11.90 7.99 16.64
N LEU A 559 10.89 7.99 17.50
CA LEU A 559 9.49 7.84 17.10
C LEU A 559 8.58 8.71 17.98
N PRO A 560 7.54 9.32 17.39
CA PRO A 560 6.46 9.93 18.16
C PRO A 560 5.46 8.86 18.62
N ALA A 561 5.03 8.93 19.88
CA ALA A 561 3.96 8.10 20.39
C ALA A 561 3.09 8.88 21.38
N GLY A 562 1.77 8.69 21.30
CA GLY A 562 0.79 9.54 21.98
C GLY A 562 0.96 11.00 21.59
N GLN A 563 1.41 11.82 22.55
CA GLN A 563 1.74 13.23 22.36
C GLN A 563 3.20 13.52 22.71
N ASN A 564 4.09 12.53 22.63
CA ASN A 564 5.46 12.63 23.12
C ASN A 564 6.44 12.11 22.08
N GLY A 565 7.69 12.57 22.17
CA GLY A 565 8.81 12.09 21.37
C GLY A 565 9.68 11.14 22.18
N TYR A 566 10.04 10.00 21.60
CA TYR A 566 10.86 8.99 22.27
C TYR A 566 12.11 8.69 21.46
N ILE A 567 13.26 8.76 22.14
CA ILE A 567 14.55 8.43 21.55
C ILE A 567 15.06 7.16 22.21
N PHE A 568 15.32 6.16 21.38
CA PHE A 568 15.89 4.88 21.81
C PHE A 568 17.29 4.73 21.24
N SER A 569 18.20 4.18 22.05
CA SER A 569 19.40 3.55 21.52
C SER A 569 19.14 2.08 21.24
N TYR A 570 19.84 1.54 20.23
CA TYR A 570 19.85 0.12 19.90
C TYR A 570 21.24 -0.53 19.99
N LYS A 571 22.28 0.22 20.38
CA LYS A 571 23.67 -0.26 20.47
C LYS A 571 23.83 -1.47 21.40
N ASP A 572 23.20 -1.42 22.56
CA ASP A 572 23.21 -2.47 23.59
C ASP A 572 21.79 -2.99 23.87
N GLY A 573 21.00 -3.16 22.80
CA GLY A 573 19.56 -3.44 22.91
C GLY A 573 18.71 -2.18 23.01
N LEU A 574 17.38 -2.36 23.13
CA LEU A 574 16.41 -1.27 23.22
C LEU A 574 16.51 -0.56 24.56
N LYS A 575 17.06 0.65 24.56
CA LYS A 575 17.13 1.51 25.74
C LYS A 575 16.50 2.86 25.43
N LEU A 576 15.43 3.22 26.14
CA LEU A 576 14.88 4.57 26.13
C LEU A 576 15.92 5.52 26.77
N ILE A 577 16.58 6.35 25.96
CA ILE A 577 17.62 7.26 26.43
C ILE A 577 17.08 8.65 26.75
N LYS A 578 16.02 9.07 26.05
CA LYS A 578 15.36 10.35 26.28
C LYS A 578 13.88 10.23 25.92
N ALA A 579 13.02 10.75 26.78
CA ALA A 579 11.62 11.02 26.47
C ALA A 579 11.42 12.53 26.51
N VAL A 580 10.81 13.06 25.46
CA VAL A 580 10.51 14.48 25.30
C VAL A 580 9.01 14.63 25.32
N LYS A 581 8.53 15.29 26.35
CA LYS A 581 7.12 15.45 26.60
C LYS A 581 6.57 16.65 25.81
N GLY A 582 5.43 16.49 25.15
CA GLY A 582 4.82 17.54 24.32
C GLY A 582 4.76 17.10 22.87
N ASN A 583 3.83 17.69 22.11
CA ASN A 583 3.27 17.22 20.82
C ASN A 583 4.30 17.01 19.70
N ALA A 584 5.27 16.12 19.89
CA ALA A 584 6.28 15.75 18.92
C ALA A 584 5.63 14.93 17.82
N VAL A 585 5.83 15.34 16.57
CA VAL A 585 5.27 14.68 15.37
C VAL A 585 6.35 14.18 14.44
N ARG A 586 7.50 14.87 14.40
CA ARG A 586 8.66 14.50 13.58
C ARG A 586 9.94 14.78 14.33
N ALA A 587 11.01 14.13 13.90
CA ALA A 587 12.36 14.57 14.20
C ALA A 587 13.21 14.56 12.94
N ILE A 588 14.23 15.40 12.94
CA ILE A 588 15.32 15.37 11.96
C ILE A 588 16.65 15.56 12.71
N TYR A 589 17.77 15.14 12.13
CA TYR A 589 19.09 15.51 12.64
C TYR A 589 19.84 16.41 11.65
N ILE A 590 20.67 17.31 12.18
CA ILE A 590 21.69 18.08 11.45
C ILE A 590 22.97 17.99 12.26
N ASP A 591 24.03 17.45 11.68
CA ASP A 591 25.24 16.99 12.38
C ASP A 591 24.87 16.14 13.61
N ASP A 592 25.31 16.51 14.80
CA ASP A 592 25.04 15.79 16.04
C ASP A 592 23.87 16.40 16.83
N TYR A 593 22.98 17.13 16.16
CA TYR A 593 21.83 17.78 16.79
C TYR A 593 20.51 17.19 16.30
N LEU A 594 19.72 16.67 17.23
CA LEU A 594 18.38 16.16 16.99
C LEU A 594 17.35 17.27 17.22
N TYR A 595 16.60 17.62 16.18
CA TYR A 595 15.51 18.58 16.20
C TYR A 595 14.19 17.81 16.31
N ILE A 596 13.54 17.89 17.46
CA ILE A 596 12.21 17.31 17.69
C ILE A 596 11.18 18.41 17.43
N ILE A 597 10.31 18.15 16.46
CA ILE A 597 9.40 19.13 15.88
C ILE A 597 7.98 18.79 16.32
N GLY A 598 7.28 19.79 16.85
CA GLY A 598 5.87 19.75 17.19
C GLY A 598 5.10 20.97 16.65
N PRO A 599 3.76 20.97 16.75
CA PRO A 599 2.92 22.10 16.33
C PRO A 599 3.22 23.44 17.02
N GLU A 600 3.70 23.40 18.27
CA GLU A 600 3.90 24.61 19.09
C GLU A 600 5.38 24.99 19.26
N GLU A 601 6.30 24.03 19.14
CA GLU A 601 7.71 24.25 19.39
C GLU A 601 8.61 23.27 18.65
N ILE A 602 9.88 23.67 18.48
CA ILE A 602 10.99 22.80 18.13
C ILE A 602 11.95 22.79 19.30
N SER A 603 12.36 21.59 19.73
CA SER A 603 13.38 21.40 20.75
C SER A 603 14.60 20.71 20.16
N VAL A 604 15.79 21.20 20.50
CA VAL A 604 17.06 20.72 19.93
C VAL A 604 17.92 20.10 21.02
N TYR A 605 18.40 18.89 20.77
CA TYR A 605 19.26 18.14 21.69
C TYR A 605 20.57 17.78 21.00
N ASP A 606 21.68 17.89 21.73
CA ASP A 606 22.96 17.32 21.29
C ASP A 606 22.91 15.79 21.50
N GLU A 607 23.09 15.02 20.44
CA GLU A 607 22.99 13.54 20.45
C GLU A 607 24.13 12.87 21.23
N ASN A 608 25.23 13.59 21.49
CA ASN A 608 26.34 13.09 22.31
C ASN A 608 26.03 13.14 23.82
N SER A 609 25.32 14.19 24.26
CA SER A 609 25.09 14.49 25.68
C SER A 609 23.63 14.36 26.13
N TRP A 610 22.69 14.43 25.18
CA TRP A 610 21.23 14.57 25.38
C TRP A 610 20.82 15.82 26.17
N GLU A 611 21.72 16.82 26.23
CA GLU A 611 21.42 18.15 26.76
C GLU A 611 20.60 18.94 25.73
N LYS A 612 19.63 19.71 26.24
CA LYS A 612 18.83 20.60 25.39
C LYS A 612 19.67 21.84 25.07
N VAL A 613 19.99 22.03 23.78
CA VAL A 613 20.85 23.11 23.29
C VAL A 613 20.07 24.23 22.59
N GLY A 614 18.78 24.00 22.29
CA GLY A 614 17.93 24.97 21.64
C GLY A 614 16.44 24.72 21.86
N GLU A 615 15.66 25.78 21.78
CA GLU A 615 14.21 25.76 21.77
C GLU A 615 13.68 26.93 20.95
N LEU A 616 12.64 26.67 20.15
CA LEU A 616 11.96 27.70 19.37
C LEU A 616 10.46 27.49 19.48
N LYS A 617 9.74 28.48 20.00
CA LYS A 617 8.27 28.53 19.92
C LYS A 617 7.85 28.93 18.52
N LEU A 618 6.83 28.27 17.98
CA LEU A 618 6.32 28.48 16.62
C LEU A 618 5.07 29.39 16.56
N GLN A 619 4.56 29.79 17.73
CA GLN A 619 3.40 30.68 17.91
C GLN A 619 3.79 32.01 18.56
#